data_AF-A0A5C4MKN8-F1
#
_entry.id   AF-A0A5C4MKN8-F1
#
_cell.length_a   1.000
_cell.length_b   1.000
_cell.length_c   1.000
_cell.angle_alpha   90.00
_cell.angle_beta   90.00
_cell.angle_gamma   90.00
#
_symmetry.space_group_name_H-M   'P 1'
#
loop_
_entity.id
_entity.type
_entity.pdbx_description
1 polymer ?
#
loop_
_entity_poly.entity_id
_entity_poly.type
_entity_poly.pdbx_seq_one_letter_code
_entity_poly.pdbx_strand_id
1 'polypeptide(L)' 'RCEGCRLEINGADLREIATKPSDEVLRCPECNRILVRTHEAGL' A
#
# COMPACT_ATOMS: atom_id res chain seq x y z
N ARG A 1 -5.02 -4.32 3.33
CA ARG A 1 -5.59 -3.41 4.35
C ARG A 1 -4.64 -2.27 4.70
N CYS A 2 -5.15 -1.06 4.93
CA CYS A 2 -4.39 0.03 5.56
C CYS A 2 -4.62 0.03 7.08
N GLU A 3 -3.55 -0.08 7.87
CA GLU A 3 -3.61 -0.03 9.34
C GLU A 3 -4.03 1.35 9.89
N GLY A 4 -3.96 2.40 9.07
CA GLY A 4 -4.34 3.75 9.45
C GLY A 4 -5.85 4.01 9.40
N CYS A 5 -6.47 3.81 8.22
CA CYS A 5 -7.91 4.04 8.03
C CYS A 5 -8.75 2.77 8.20
N ARG A 6 -8.12 1.60 8.35
CA ARG A 6 -8.75 0.28 8.48
C ARG A 6 -9.56 -0.18 7.27
N LEU A 7 -9.51 0.55 6.16
CA LEU A 7 -10.11 0.16 4.89
C LEU A 7 -9.21 -0.82 4.12
N GLU A 8 -9.83 -1.66 3.30
CA GLU A 8 -9.11 -2.45 2.32
C GLU A 8 -8.69 -1.58 1.14
N ILE A 9 -7.44 -1.74 0.72
CA ILE A 9 -6.95 -1.11 -0.51
C ILE A 9 -7.52 -1.93 -1.66
N ASN A 10 -8.07 -1.27 -2.68
CA ASN A 10 -8.65 -1.99 -3.80
C ASN A 10 -7.56 -2.76 -4.58
N GLY A 11 -7.97 -3.78 -5.34
CA GLY A 11 -7.04 -4.65 -6.05
C GLY A 11 -6.25 -3.99 -7.17
N ALA A 12 -6.73 -2.88 -7.76
CA ALA A 12 -5.99 -2.16 -8.79
C ALA A 12 -4.81 -1.40 -8.18
N ASP A 13 -5.07 -0.66 -7.10
CA ASP A 13 -4.05 0.09 -6.37
C ASP A 13 -3.00 -0.86 -5.76
N LEU A 14 -3.41 -2.02 -5.23
CA LEU A 14 -2.48 -3.04 -4.74
C LEU A 14 -1.52 -3.53 -5.84
N ARG A 15 -2.03 -3.75 -7.06
CA ARG A 15 -1.19 -4.16 -8.19
C ARG A 15 -0.21 -3.07 -8.60
N GLU A 16 -0.65 -1.81 -8.64
CA GLU A 16 0.24 -0.68 -8.91
C GLU A 16 1.34 -0.60 -7.84
N ILE A 17 0.95 -0.62 -6.56
CA ILE A 17 1.87 -0.62 -5.41
C ILE A 17 2.92 -1.73 -5.51
N ALA A 18 2.52 -2.95 -5.89
CA ALA A 18 3.42 -4.11 -6.02
C ALA A 18 4.49 -3.92 -7.10
N THR A 19 4.21 -3.13 -8.15
CA THR A 19 5.15 -2.89 -9.25
C THR A 19 6.13 -1.74 -9.01
N LYS A 20 5.92 -0.94 -7.95
CA LYS A 20 6.74 0.25 -7.68
C LYS A 20 8.13 -0.14 -7.17
N PRO A 21 9.19 0.64 -7.49
CA PRO A 21 10.52 0.47 -6.90
C PRO A 21 10.50 0.48 -5.37
N SER A 22 11.40 -0.25 -4.72
CA SER A 22 11.42 -0.41 -3.25
C SER A 22 11.69 0.89 -2.49
N ASP A 23 12.35 1.85 -3.12
CA ASP A 23 12.67 3.18 -2.59
C ASP A 23 11.55 4.21 -2.82
N GLU A 24 10.50 3.86 -3.57
CA GLU A 24 9.37 4.76 -3.76
C GLU A 24 8.50 4.85 -2.50
N VAL A 25 8.22 6.10 -2.09
CA VAL A 25 7.34 6.39 -0.95
C VAL A 25 5.88 6.20 -1.36
N LEU A 26 5.29 5.12 -0.89
CA LEU A 26 3.90 4.78 -1.14
C LEU A 26 2.96 5.46 -0.14
N ARG A 27 1.74 5.79 -0.59
CA ARG A 27 0.70 6.38 0.25
C ARG A 27 -0.63 5.67 0.06
N CYS A 28 -1.43 5.62 1.11
CA CYS A 28 -2.77 5.08 1.07
C CYS A 28 -3.68 6.01 0.25
N PRO A 29 -4.40 5.52 -0.78
CA PRO A 29 -5.29 6.33 -1.60
C PRO A 29 -6.46 6.93 -0.79
N GLU A 30 -6.85 6.26 0.30
CA GLU A 30 -8.01 6.66 1.12
C GLU A 30 -7.67 7.69 2.22
N CYS A 31 -6.46 7.65 2.78
CA CYS A 31 -6.12 8.47 3.95
C CYS A 31 -4.74 9.14 3.90
N ASN A 32 -4.03 9.00 2.77
CA ASN A 32 -2.75 9.64 2.47
C ASN A 32 -1.57 9.32 3.41
N ARG A 33 -1.75 8.38 4.34
CA ARG A 33 -0.67 7.85 5.20
C ARG A 33 0.33 7.05 4.41
N ILE A 34 1.58 7.06 4.86
CA ILE A 34 2.66 6.27 4.25
C ILE A 34 2.35 4.78 4.42
N LEU A 35 2.47 4.01 3.34
CA LEU A 35 2.38 2.56 3.36
C LEU A 35 3.78 1.97 3.52
N VAL A 36 3.90 1.00 4.43
CA VAL A 36 5.14 0.25 4.64
C VAL A 36 4.92 -1.15 4.06
N ARG A 37 5.74 -1.53 3.06
CA ARG A 37 5.73 -2.88 2.50
C ARG A 37 6.39 -3.82 3.52
N THR A 38 5.61 -4.74 4.09
CA THR A 38 6.13 -5.83 4.91
C THR A 38 6.17 -7.11 4.08
N HIS A 39 7.17 -7.95 4.29
CA HIS A 39 7.31 -9.23 3.58
C HIS A 39 6.11 -10.18 3.82
N GLU A 40 5.38 -9.98 4.91
CA GLU A 40 4.18 -10.73 5.29
C GLU A 40 2.97 -10.41 4.39
N ALA A 41 2.97 -9.25 3.72
CA ALA A 41 1.87 -8.81 2.87
C ALA A 41 1.84 -9.49 1.49
N GLY A 42 2.84 -10.31 1.16
CA GLY A 42 2.98 -10.91 -0.17
C GLY A 42 3.21 -9.90 -1.29
N LEU A 43 3.67 -8.69 -0.93
CA LEU A 43 4.04 -7.59 -1.82
C LEU A 43 5.56 -7.57 -2.07
#